data_AF-A0A853EYX9-F1
#
_entry.id   AF-A0A853EYX9-F1
#
_cell.length_a   1.000
_cell.length_b   1.000
_cell.length_c   1.000
_cell.angle_alpha   90.00
_cell.angle_beta   90.00
_cell.angle_gamma   90.00
#
_symmetry.space_group_name_H-M   'P 1'
#
loop_
_entity.id
_entity.type
_entity.pdbx_description
1 polymer ?
#
loop_
_entity_poly.entity_id
_entity_poly.type
_entity_poly.pdbx_seq_one_letter_code
_entity_poly.pdbx_strand_id
1 'polypeptide(L)' 'MALMWVSFRHQPWLIILTGDGDLDLVVGESDGTLKYYQNTGTTSNPSA' A
#
# COMPACT_ATOMS: atom_id res chain seq x y z
N MET A 1 31.35 14.46 3.45
CA MET A 1 30.07 14.78 2.79
C MET A 1 29.68 13.63 1.89
N ALA A 2 28.81 12.73 2.35
CA ALA A 2 28.20 11.74 1.49
C ALA A 2 26.79 12.23 1.17
N LEU A 3 26.63 12.79 -0.02
CA LEU A 3 25.32 13.00 -0.62
C LEU A 3 24.85 11.63 -1.15
N MET A 4 24.59 10.68 -0.24
CA MET A 4 24.00 9.40 -0.61
C MET A 4 22.50 9.58 -0.57
N TRP A 5 21.90 9.60 -1.75
CA TRP A 5 20.49 9.45 -2.03
C TRP A 5 19.75 8.67 -0.93
N VAL A 6 19.14 9.37 0.02
CA VAL A 6 18.10 8.78 0.86
C VAL A 6 16.89 8.68 -0.04
N SER A 7 16.76 7.54 -0.72
CA SER A 7 15.51 7.17 -1.36
C SER A 7 14.46 7.07 -0.25
N PHE A 8 13.48 7.98 -0.27
CA PHE A 8 12.23 7.82 0.48
C PHE A 8 11.50 6.61 -0.10
N ARG A 9 11.79 5.41 0.41
CA ARG A 9 11.18 4.18 -0.09
C ARG A 9 9.73 4.17 0.38
N HIS A 10 8.79 4.45 -0.52
CA HIS A 10 7.43 3.98 -0.34
C HIS A 10 7.48 2.45 -0.34
N GLN A 11 6.90 1.83 0.68
CA GLN A 11 6.87 0.38 0.83
C GLN A 11 5.44 -0.11 0.62
N PRO A 12 5.03 -0.38 -0.63
CA PRO A 12 3.72 -0.94 -0.91
C PRO A 12 3.71 -2.45 -0.61
N TRP A 13 2.64 -2.90 0.02
CA TRP A 13 2.35 -4.31 0.26
C TRP A 13 0.90 -4.64 -0.07
N LEU A 14 0.70 -5.82 -0.66
CA LEU A 14 -0.62 -6.40 -0.91
C LEU A 14 -0.85 -7.54 0.09
N ILE A 15 -1.94 -7.47 0.83
CA ILE A 15 -2.29 -8.43 1.89
C ILE A 15 -3.81 -8.52 2.04
N ILE A 16 -4.33 -9.71 2.38
CA ILE A 16 -5.73 -9.87 2.78
C ILE A 16 -5.87 -9.36 4.22
N LEU A 17 -6.56 -8.23 4.47
CA LEU A 17 -6.73 -7.67 5.81
C LEU A 17 -8.15 -7.84 6.35
N THR A 18 -9.16 -7.69 5.50
CA THR A 18 -10.58 -7.73 5.88
C THR A 18 -11.16 -9.14 5.90
N GLY A 19 -10.52 -10.09 5.20
CA GLY A 19 -10.97 -11.47 5.09
C GLY A 19 -12.13 -11.70 4.11
N ASP A 20 -12.45 -10.71 3.28
CA ASP A 20 -13.41 -10.82 2.18
C ASP A 20 -12.87 -11.62 0.98
N GLY A 21 -11.56 -11.90 0.97
CA GLY A 21 -10.88 -12.68 -0.07
C GLY A 21 -10.22 -11.81 -1.15
N ASP A 22 -10.31 -10.49 -1.03
CA ASP A 22 -9.67 -9.54 -1.93
C ASP A 22 -8.39 -8.95 -1.30
N LEU A 23 -7.39 -8.67 -2.16
CA LEU A 23 -6.12 -8.07 -1.71
C LEU A 23 -6.30 -6.58 -1.45
N ASP A 24 -5.93 -6.15 -0.25
CA ASP A 24 -5.87 -4.75 0.15
C ASP A 24 -4.46 -4.18 -0.03
N LEU A 25 -4.36 -2.85 -0.18
CA LEU A 25 -3.08 -2.14 -0.31
C LEU A 25 -2.73 -1.40 1.00
N VAL A 26 -1.53 -1.68 1.50
CA VAL A 26 -0.90 -0.92 2.58
C VAL A 26 0.36 -0.25 2.04
N VAL A 27 0.55 1.04 2.31
CA VAL A 27 1.74 1.79 1.91
C VAL A 27 2.41 2.39 3.14
N GLY A 28 3.66 2.02 3.37
CA GLY A 28 4.54 2.72 4.30
C GLY A 28 5.09 4.00 3.70
N GLU A 29 4.89 5.12 4.40
CA GLU A 29 5.38 6.45 4.03
C GLU A 29 6.68 6.78 4.77
N SER A 30 7.48 7.69 4.22
CA SER A 30 8.77 8.05 4.81
C SER A 30 8.69 8.78 6.15
N ASP A 31 7.52 9.35 6.48
CA ASP A 31 7.25 9.99 7.77
C ASP A 31 6.88 8.97 8.87
N GLY A 32 6.90 7.67 8.54
CA GLY A 32 6.55 6.59 9.46
C GLY A 32 5.05 6.30 9.52
N THR A 33 4.23 6.97 8.71
CA THR A 33 2.80 6.69 8.63
C THR A 33 2.50 5.50 7.71
N LEU A 34 1.32 4.91 7.93
CA LEU A 34 0.76 3.89 7.05
C LEU A 34 -0.49 4.44 6.38
N LYS A 35 -0.57 4.30 5.05
CA LYS A 35 -1.81 4.49 4.29
C LYS A 35 -2.41 3.13 3.99
N TYR A 36 -3.74 3.05 4.12
CA TYR A 36 -4.53 1.85 3.88
C TYR A 36 -5.59 2.14 2.82
N TYR A 37 -5.70 1.23 1.86
CA TYR A 37 -6.69 1.26 0.80
C TYR A 37 -7.35 -0.12 0.73
N GLN A 38 -8.63 -0.17 1.08
CA GLN A 38 -9.42 -1.39 0.97
C GLN A 38 -9.79 -1.63 -0.50
N ASN A 39 -9.60 -2.86 -0.97
CA ASN A 39 -10.17 -3.24 -2.25
C ASN A 39 -11.64 -3.62 -2.07
N THR A 40 -12.56 -2.74 -2.51
CA THR A 40 -14.01 -3.00 -2.47
C THR A 40 -14.57 -3.42 -3.82
N GLY A 41 -13.69 -3.55 -4.83
CA GLY A 41 -14.03 -3.89 -6.19
C GLY A 41 -13.91 -5.38 -6.44
N THR A 42 -14.60 -5.86 -7.46
CA THR A 42 -14.43 -7.24 -7.93
C THR A 42 -13.57 -7.25 -9.19
N THR A 43 -13.01 -8.41 -9.56
CA THR A 43 -12.28 -8.57 -10.82
C THR A 43 -13.10 -8.17 -12.06
N SER A 44 -14.43 -8.30 -11.98
CA SER A 44 -15.38 -7.88 -13.03
C SER A 44 -15.80 -6.41 -12.96
N ASN A 45 -15.57 -5.73 -11.82
CA ASN A 45 -15.93 -4.33 -11.62
C ASN A 45 -14.96 -3.68 -10.61
N PRO A 46 -13.81 -3.15 -11.07
CA PRO A 46 -12.83 -2.54 -10.19
C PRO A 46 -13.39 -1.25 -9.59
N SER A 47 -13.31 -1.12 -8.25
CA SER A 47 -13.59 0.15 -7.57
C SER A 47 -12.32 1.00 -7.55
N ALA A 48 -12.43 2.24 -8.03
CA ALA A 48 -11.33 3.22 -8.03
C ALA A 48 -11.25 3.99 -6.70
#